data_AF-A0A7S3NTR1-F1
#
_entry.id   AF-A0A7S3NTR1-F1
#
_cell.length_a   1.000
_cell.length_b   1.000
_cell.length_c   1.000
_cell.angle_alpha   90.00
_cell.angle_beta   90.00
_cell.angle_gamma   90.00
#
_symmetry.space_group_name_H-M   'P 1'
#
loop_
_entity.id
_entity.type
_entity.pdbx_description
1 polymer ?
#
loop_
_entity_poly.entity_id
_entity_poly.type
_entity_poly.pdbx_seq_one_letter_code
_entity_poly.pdbx_strand_id
1 'polypeptide(L)'
;VIQQYHDLLGKPIFLPIMAFGLHQSRPGYNSVDYLKSIVENYNKNNFTLSGIWQDYNYMEKRTPFTVNSTEFSSEAIESINELKEKYKFKYIPVIEEGIKAMDY
;
A
#
# COMPACT_ATOMS: atom_id res chain seq x y z
N VAL A 1 9.42 0.03 35.01
CA VAL A 1 10.46 -0.27 33.99
C VAL A 1 10.10 0.30 32.62
N ILE A 2 9.01 -0.13 31.96
CA ILE A 2 8.63 0.37 30.60
C ILE A 2 8.50 1.91 30.52
N GLN A 3 7.86 2.54 31.51
CA GLN A 3 7.74 4.00 31.57
C GLN A 3 9.11 4.70 31.58
N GLN A 4 10.00 4.26 32.48
CA GLN A 4 11.35 4.82 32.63
C GLN A 4 12.20 4.66 31.37
N TYR A 5 12.04 3.56 30.64
CA TYR A 5 12.70 3.34 29.34
C TYR A 5 12.26 4.38 28.30
N HIS A 6 10.95 4.64 28.20
CA HIS A 6 10.41 5.63 27.26
C HIS A 6 10.65 7.08 27.69
N ASP A 7 10.85 7.34 28.99
CA ASP A 7 11.29 8.65 29.46
C ASP A 7 12.74 8.95 29.04
N LEU A 8 13.58 7.92 28.85
CA LEU A 8 14.96 8.06 28.36
C LEU A 8 15.06 8.14 26.83
N LEU A 9 14.38 7.24 26.11
CA LEU A 9 14.56 7.06 24.66
C LEU A 9 13.45 7.70 23.81
N GLY A 10 12.39 8.19 24.44
CA GLY A 10 11.23 8.77 23.78
C GLY A 10 9.99 7.87 23.82
N LYS A 11 8.83 8.53 23.85
CA LYS A 11 7.52 7.88 23.83
C LYS A 11 7.15 7.45 22.41
N PRO A 12 6.38 6.36 22.23
CA PRO A 12 5.86 5.98 20.93
C PRO A 12 5.06 7.13 20.31
N ILE A 13 5.16 7.27 18.98
CA ILE A 13 4.31 8.20 18.24
C ILE A 13 2.86 7.72 18.24
N PHE A 14 1.93 8.67 18.20
CA PHE A 14 0.53 8.35 17.95
C PHE A 14 0.33 8.05 16.47
N LEU A 15 -0.15 6.86 16.15
CA LEU A 15 -0.37 6.43 14.77
C LEU A 15 -1.66 7.06 14.20
N PRO A 16 -1.74 7.31 12.89
CA PRO A 16 -2.99 7.73 12.26
C PRO A 16 -4.06 6.65 12.43
N ILE A 17 -5.32 7.05 12.64
CA ILE A 17 -6.45 6.14 12.95
C ILE A 17 -6.55 4.97 11.95
N MET A 18 -6.28 5.22 10.66
CA MET A 18 -6.29 4.21 9.60
C MET A 18 -5.36 3.01 9.88
N ALA A 19 -4.28 3.19 10.64
CA ALA A 19 -3.29 2.15 10.91
C ALA A 19 -3.81 1.08 11.89
N PHE A 20 -4.90 1.36 12.60
CA PHE A 20 -5.50 0.45 13.57
C PHE A 20 -6.61 -0.43 12.97
N GLY A 21 -6.97 -0.23 11.70
CA GLY A 21 -8.02 -1.00 11.04
C GLY A 21 -7.49 -2.23 10.29
N LEU A 22 -8.34 -2.82 9.45
CA LEU A 22 -7.97 -4.01 8.68
C LEU A 22 -7.10 -3.64 7.49
N HIS A 23 -5.90 -4.22 7.42
CA HIS A 23 -4.99 -4.08 6.28
C HIS A 23 -4.88 -5.39 5.50
N GLN A 24 -5.01 -5.31 4.18
CA GLN A 24 -4.81 -6.44 3.27
C GLN A 24 -3.49 -6.30 2.53
N SER A 25 -2.70 -7.37 2.47
CA SER A 25 -1.44 -7.43 1.72
C SER A 25 -1.22 -8.81 1.12
N ARG A 26 -0.58 -8.86 -0.05
CA ARG A 26 -0.09 -10.09 -0.67
C ARG A 26 1.02 -9.75 -1.67
N PRO A 27 2.09 -10.56 -1.75
CA PRO A 27 2.96 -10.53 -2.91
C PRO A 27 2.21 -10.89 -4.20
N GLY A 28 2.46 -10.13 -5.27
CA GLY A 28 1.96 -10.47 -6.61
C GLY A 28 0.61 -9.85 -6.98
N TYR A 29 0.26 -8.68 -6.45
CA TYR A 29 -0.76 -7.84 -7.10
C TYR A 29 -0.20 -7.29 -8.40
N ASN A 30 -0.42 -8.04 -9.49
CA ASN A 30 0.23 -7.80 -10.78
C ASN A 30 -0.51 -6.79 -11.67
N SER A 31 -1.76 -6.45 -11.35
CA SER A 31 -2.53 -5.46 -12.09
C SER A 31 -3.52 -4.73 -11.17
N VAL A 32 -3.95 -3.56 -11.61
CA VAL A 32 -4.96 -2.77 -10.92
C VAL A 32 -6.32 -3.47 -10.85
N ASP A 33 -6.71 -4.17 -11.91
CA ASP A 33 -7.97 -4.92 -11.94
C ASP A 33 -8.02 -6.01 -10.87
N TYR A 34 -6.89 -6.68 -10.65
CA TYR A 34 -6.83 -7.68 -9.58
C TYR A 34 -6.99 -7.02 -8.21
N LEU A 35 -6.30 -5.89 -7.97
CA LEU A 35 -6.46 -5.12 -6.73
C LEU A 35 -7.91 -4.67 -6.52
N LYS A 36 -8.57 -4.18 -7.57
CA LYS A 36 -9.98 -3.78 -7.56
C LYS A 36 -10.88 -4.95 -7.16
N SER A 37 -10.67 -6.12 -7.75
CA SER A 37 -11.46 -7.32 -7.43
C SER A 37 -11.35 -7.71 -5.94
N ILE A 38 -10.17 -7.53 -5.33
CA ILE A 38 -9.96 -7.78 -3.90
C ILE A 38 -10.77 -6.79 -3.07
N VAL A 39 -10.61 -5.48 -3.32
CA VAL A 39 -11.35 -4.43 -2.59
C VAL A 39 -12.86 -4.65 -2.71
N GLU A 40 -13.37 -4.90 -3.90
CA GLU A 40 -14.79 -5.15 -4.13
C GLU A 40 -15.28 -6.41 -3.40
N ASN A 41 -14.48 -7.47 -3.36
CA ASN A 41 -14.83 -8.69 -2.64
C ASN A 41 -14.89 -8.47 -1.12
N TYR A 42 -13.95 -7.73 -0.52
CA TYR A 42 -14.03 -7.37 0.91
C TYR A 42 -15.32 -6.60 1.22
N ASN A 43 -15.61 -5.57 0.42
CA ASN A 43 -16.83 -4.77 0.60
C ASN A 43 -18.11 -5.59 0.40
N LYS A 44 -18.15 -6.48 -0.61
CA LYS A 44 -19.29 -7.38 -0.86
C LYS A 44 -19.57 -8.30 0.35
N ASN A 45 -18.54 -8.68 1.08
CA ASN A 45 -18.64 -9.54 2.28
C ASN A 45 -18.72 -8.73 3.59
N ASN A 46 -19.03 -7.43 3.53
CA ASN A 46 -19.16 -6.54 4.69
C ASN A 46 -17.88 -6.38 5.53
N PHE A 47 -16.71 -6.57 4.92
CA PHE A 47 -15.43 -6.25 5.55
C PHE A 47 -14.93 -4.89 5.04
N THR A 48 -14.70 -3.96 5.96
CA THR A 48 -14.14 -2.65 5.63
C THR A 48 -12.62 -2.69 5.74
N LEU A 49 -11.93 -2.42 4.63
CA LEU A 49 -10.49 -2.26 4.62
C LEU A 49 -10.10 -0.84 5.02
N SER A 50 -9.12 -0.70 5.90
CA SER A 50 -8.47 0.58 6.18
C SER A 50 -7.26 0.82 5.27
N GLY A 51 -6.60 -0.25 4.80
CA GLY A 51 -5.57 -0.13 3.79
C GLY A 51 -5.32 -1.38 2.96
N ILE A 52 -4.81 -1.17 1.76
CA ILE A 52 -4.28 -2.23 0.88
C ILE A 52 -2.81 -1.93 0.58
N TRP A 53 -1.98 -2.95 0.75
CA TRP A 53 -0.55 -2.84 0.53
C TRP A 53 -0.20 -3.38 -0.86
N GLN A 54 0.54 -2.58 -1.61
CA GLN A 54 1.07 -2.96 -2.91
C GLN A 54 2.55 -3.34 -2.76
N ASP A 55 2.85 -4.60 -3.02
CA ASP A 55 4.23 -5.11 -3.09
C ASP A 55 4.93 -4.68 -4.40
N TYR A 56 6.21 -5.01 -4.58
CA TYR A 56 7.12 -4.51 -5.63
C TYR A 56 6.66 -4.63 -7.10
N ASN A 57 5.58 -5.35 -7.40
CA ASN A 57 5.12 -5.64 -8.76
C ASN A 57 4.64 -4.39 -9.52
N TYR A 58 4.35 -3.30 -8.81
CA TYR A 58 4.02 -2.03 -9.44
C TYR A 58 5.24 -1.29 -9.99
N MET A 59 6.45 -1.63 -9.56
CA MET A 59 7.67 -0.94 -9.95
C MET A 59 8.19 -1.42 -11.31
N GLU A 60 8.80 -0.53 -12.07
CA GLU A 60 9.53 -0.89 -13.30
C GLU A 60 10.77 -1.71 -12.93
N LYS A 61 10.77 -3.00 -13.27
CA LYS A 61 11.88 -3.95 -13.00
C LYS A 61 12.38 -3.92 -11.54
N ARG A 62 11.46 -3.76 -10.57
CA ARG A 62 11.77 -3.60 -9.13
C ARG A 62 12.69 -2.42 -8.81
N THR A 63 12.59 -1.34 -9.58
CA THR A 63 13.35 -0.11 -9.31
C THR A 63 12.54 0.78 -8.36
N PRO A 64 13.05 1.11 -7.16
CA PRO A 64 12.34 2.00 -6.23
C PRO A 64 11.95 3.33 -6.89
N PHE A 65 10.82 3.90 -6.47
CA PHE A 65 10.27 5.17 -6.98
C PHE A 65 9.89 5.18 -8.48
N THR A 66 9.73 4.00 -9.09
CA THR A 66 9.22 3.88 -10.46
C THR A 66 7.85 3.21 -10.48
N VAL A 67 7.14 3.33 -11.60
CA VAL A 67 5.87 2.66 -11.86
C VAL A 67 5.93 2.00 -13.23
N ASN A 68 5.57 0.72 -13.30
CA ASN A 68 5.39 -0.01 -14.55
C ASN A 68 4.11 0.50 -15.23
N SER A 69 4.27 1.33 -16.25
CA SER A 69 3.15 1.98 -16.94
C SER A 69 2.29 1.03 -17.79
N THR A 70 2.72 -0.21 -18.02
CA THR A 70 1.93 -1.21 -18.76
C THR A 70 0.81 -1.76 -17.89
N GLU A 71 1.12 -2.19 -16.67
CA GLU A 71 0.13 -2.76 -15.72
C GLU A 71 -0.48 -1.71 -14.79
N PHE A 72 0.22 -0.57 -14.63
CA PHE A 72 -0.17 0.55 -13.77
C PHE A 72 -0.13 1.85 -14.58
N SER A 73 -0.89 1.89 -15.67
CA SER A 73 -1.07 3.11 -16.48
C SER A 73 -1.70 4.24 -15.66
N SER A 74 -1.68 5.46 -16.19
CA SER A 74 -2.31 6.61 -15.55
C SER A 74 -3.81 6.40 -15.30
N GLU A 75 -4.52 5.81 -16.26
CA GLU A 75 -5.95 5.47 -16.12
C GLU A 75 -6.15 4.42 -15.03
N ALA A 76 -5.27 3.42 -14.96
CA ALA A 76 -5.32 2.39 -13.93
C ALA A 76 -5.12 3.02 -12.53
N ILE A 77 -4.14 3.90 -12.36
CA ILE A 77 -3.92 4.63 -11.10
C ILE A 77 -5.12 5.49 -10.73
N GLU A 78 -5.75 6.16 -11.70
CA GLU A 78 -6.96 6.95 -11.47
C GLU A 78 -8.10 6.07 -10.93
N SER A 79 -8.28 4.87 -11.47
CA SER A 79 -9.29 3.92 -10.97
C SER A 79 -9.03 3.48 -9.52
N ILE A 80 -7.76 3.40 -9.07
CA ILE A 80 -7.43 3.14 -7.65
C ILE A 80 -7.88 4.32 -6.79
N ASN A 81 -7.70 5.56 -7.27
CA ASN A 81 -8.15 6.74 -6.54
C ASN A 81 -9.67 6.79 -6.41
N GLU A 82 -10.41 6.44 -7.46
CA GLU A 82 -11.87 6.30 -7.39
C GLU A 82 -12.30 5.26 -6.35
N LEU A 83 -11.64 4.09 -6.31
CA LEU A 83 -11.91 3.06 -5.31
C LEU A 83 -11.60 3.52 -3.89
N LYS A 84 -10.48 4.21 -3.69
CA LYS A 84 -10.11 4.80 -2.39
C LYS A 84 -11.17 5.78 -1.92
N GLU A 85 -11.68 6.62 -2.82
CA GLU A 85 -12.73 7.57 -2.46
C GLU A 85 -14.08 6.89 -2.20
N LYS A 86 -14.42 5.84 -2.95
CA LYS A 86 -15.66 5.09 -2.78
C LYS A 86 -15.69 4.29 -1.47
N TYR A 87 -14.60 3.60 -1.15
CA TYR A 87 -14.54 2.65 -0.03
C TYR A 87 -13.68 3.14 1.16
N LYS A 88 -13.13 4.35 1.07
CA LYS A 88 -12.42 5.07 2.14
C LYS A 88 -11.21 4.32 2.74
N PHE A 89 -10.56 3.47 1.95
CA PHE A 89 -9.30 2.82 2.31
C PHE A 89 -8.08 3.62 1.81
N LYS A 90 -6.89 3.22 2.26
CA LYS A 90 -5.61 3.80 1.89
C LYS A 90 -4.78 2.83 1.05
N TYR A 91 -4.23 3.30 -0.04
CA TYR A 91 -3.29 2.53 -0.86
C TYR A 91 -1.87 2.80 -0.38
N ILE A 92 -1.12 1.74 -0.07
CA ILE A 92 0.19 1.81 0.57
C ILE A 92 1.20 1.04 -0.27
N PRO A 93 1.98 1.70 -1.15
CA PRO A 93 3.04 1.04 -1.90
C PRO A 93 4.25 0.77 -1.00
N VAL A 94 4.89 -0.40 -1.19
CA VAL A 94 6.19 -0.68 -0.60
C VAL A 94 7.28 0.13 -1.30
N ILE A 95 8.29 0.58 -0.56
CA ILE A 95 9.52 1.14 -1.11
C ILE A 95 10.66 0.34 -0.49
N GLU A 96 11.54 -0.19 -1.33
CA GLU A 96 12.72 -0.94 -0.91
C GLU A 96 13.97 -0.05 -0.96
N GLU A 97 14.94 -0.31 -0.08
CA GLU A 97 16.23 0.39 -0.02
C GLU A 97 17.21 -0.04 -1.13
N GLY A 98 16.97 -1.21 -1.73
CA GLY A 98 17.81 -1.76 -2.80
C GLY A 98 17.72 -0.93 -4.07
N ILE A 99 18.77 -0.16 -4.37
CA ILE A 99 18.87 0.59 -5.63
C ILE A 99 19.55 -0.31 -6.67
N LYS A 100 18.83 -0.57 -7.75
CA LYS A 100 19.39 -1.28 -8.91
C LYS A 100 20.50 -0.45 -9.56
N ALA A 101 21.67 -1.06 -9.74
CA ALA A 101 22.75 -0.45 -10.53
C ALA A 101 22.25 -0.23 -11.97
N MET A 102 22.39 0.99 -12.47
CA MET A 102 22.09 1.35 -13.85
C MET A 102 23.41 1.59 -14.57
N ASP A 103 23.66 0.84 -15.64
CA ASP A 103 24.74 1.15 -16.57
C ASP A 103 24.25 2.31 -17.45
N TYR A 104 24.91 3.47 -17.32
CA TYR A 104 24.66 4.68 -18.12
C TYR A 104 25.51 4.69 -19.39
#